data_AF-A0AAT9WEJ3-F1
#
_entry.id   AF-A0AAT9WEJ3-F1
#
_cell.length_a   1.000
_cell.length_b   1.000
_cell.length_c   1.000
_cell.angle_alpha   90.00
_cell.angle_beta   90.00
_cell.angle_gamma   90.00
#
_symmetry.space_group_name_H-M   'P 1'
#
loop_
_entity.id
_entity.type
_entity.pdbx_description
1 polymer ?
#
loop_
_entity_poly.entity_id
_entity_poly.type
_entity_poly.pdbx_seq_one_letter_code
_entity_poly.pdbx_strand_id
1 'polypeptide(L)'
;MRMETITDPTIEPVAPPPVSSRLAGRPDLLTAQKVEVGIILQAMLGTPAAAEYMESNAIDPQVAQRVLNSPEQRRGRHDAFGIRC
;
A
#
# COMPACT_ATOMS: atom_id res chain seq x y z
N MET A 1 16.99 -66.08 7.06
CA MET A 1 16.74 -64.93 7.96
C MET A 1 17.08 -63.66 7.18
N ARG A 2 16.05 -62.90 6.78
CA ARG A 2 16.22 -61.61 6.08
C ARG A 2 16.60 -60.54 7.11
N MET A 3 17.67 -59.80 6.85
CA MET A 3 17.98 -58.55 7.54
C MET A 3 17.23 -57.44 6.81
N GLU A 4 16.31 -56.79 7.49
CA GLU A 4 15.56 -55.65 6.96
C GLU A 4 16.37 -54.37 7.22
N THR A 5 16.91 -53.79 6.16
CA THR A 5 17.56 -52.48 6.21
C THR A 5 16.48 -51.40 6.30
N ILE A 6 16.41 -50.76 7.47
CA ILE A 6 15.62 -49.57 7.74
C ILE A 6 16.06 -48.49 6.74
N THR A 7 15.17 -48.12 5.83
CA THR A 7 15.37 -47.02 4.88
C THR A 7 14.99 -45.73 5.59
N ASP A 8 16.01 -44.92 5.85
CA ASP A 8 15.91 -43.54 6.33
C ASP A 8 15.16 -42.70 5.28
N PRO A 9 14.05 -42.01 5.63
CA PRO A 9 13.43 -41.08 4.71
C PRO A 9 14.29 -39.82 4.65
N THR A 10 15.05 -39.67 3.56
CA THR A 10 15.70 -38.42 3.18
C THR A 10 14.66 -37.31 3.17
N ILE A 11 14.64 -36.50 4.22
CA ILE A 11 13.93 -35.22 4.25
C ILE A 11 14.77 -34.27 3.39
N GLU A 12 14.44 -34.17 2.12
CA GLU A 12 14.98 -33.09 1.29
C GLU A 12 14.54 -31.74 1.90
N PRO A 13 15.46 -30.78 2.12
CA PRO A 13 15.07 -29.47 2.60
C PRO A 13 14.25 -28.81 1.50
N VAL A 14 12.92 -28.77 1.68
CA VAL A 14 12.04 -28.01 0.79
C VAL A 14 12.48 -26.56 0.90
N ALA A 15 13.22 -26.09 -0.11
CA ALA A 15 13.59 -24.69 -0.18
C ALA A 15 12.28 -23.89 -0.15
N PRO A 16 12.16 -22.87 0.71
CA PRO A 16 10.97 -22.04 0.71
C PRO A 16 10.77 -21.52 -0.72
N PRO A 17 9.53 -21.50 -1.24
CA PRO A 17 9.28 -20.91 -2.54
C PRO A 17 9.88 -19.50 -2.52
N PRO A 18 10.54 -19.04 -3.60
CA PRO A 18 11.08 -17.70 -3.63
C PRO A 18 9.90 -16.77 -3.36
N VAL A 19 9.87 -16.17 -2.17
CA VAL A 19 9.01 -15.05 -1.83
C VAL A 19 9.45 -13.91 -2.73
N SER A 20 8.97 -13.96 -3.97
CA SER A 20 9.01 -12.86 -4.90
C SER A 20 7.94 -11.88 -4.44
N SER A 21 8.16 -11.24 -3.29
CA SER A 21 7.63 -9.92 -2.99
C SER A 21 8.39 -8.90 -3.86
N ARG A 22 8.38 -9.16 -5.17
CA ARG A 22 8.81 -8.19 -6.18
C ARG A 22 7.79 -7.07 -6.09
N LEU A 23 8.18 -5.96 -5.46
CA LEU A 23 7.90 -4.61 -5.94
C LEU A 23 6.64 -4.53 -6.80
N ALA A 24 5.47 -4.85 -6.23
CA ALA A 24 4.22 -4.62 -6.91
C ALA A 24 4.05 -3.10 -6.88
N GLY A 25 4.58 -2.44 -7.92
CA GLY A 25 4.39 -1.01 -8.12
C GLY A 25 2.92 -0.72 -7.91
N ARG A 26 2.62 0.18 -6.96
CA ARG A 26 1.25 0.46 -6.53
C ARG A 26 0.40 0.69 -7.79
N PRO A 27 -0.60 -0.16 -8.10
CA PRO A 27 -1.35 -0.06 -9.35
C PRO A 27 -2.01 1.32 -9.50
N ASP A 28 -2.24 1.99 -8.37
CA ASP A 28 -2.87 3.29 -8.27
C ASP A 28 -1.87 4.44 -8.07
N LEU A 29 -0.64 4.36 -8.60
CA LEU A 29 0.38 5.41 -8.40
C LEU A 29 -0.10 6.80 -8.86
N LEU A 30 -0.75 6.86 -10.03
CA LEU A 30 -1.29 8.10 -10.57
C LEU A 30 -2.42 8.66 -9.70
N THR A 31 -3.32 7.79 -9.23
CA THR A 31 -4.38 8.14 -8.27
C THR A 31 -3.77 8.67 -6.98
N ALA A 32 -2.73 8.03 -6.47
CA ALA A 32 -2.04 8.49 -5.27
C ALA A 32 -1.43 9.88 -5.46
N GLN A 33 -0.79 10.17 -6.60
CA GLN A 33 -0.27 11.50 -6.91
C GLN A 33 -1.38 12.55 -6.97
N LYS A 34 -2.48 12.27 -7.68
CA LYS A 34 -3.65 13.17 -7.73
C LYS A 34 -4.18 13.48 -6.34
N VAL A 35 -4.25 12.48 -5.47
CA VAL A 35 -4.68 12.68 -4.08
C VAL A 35 -3.71 13.60 -3.31
N GLU A 36 -2.39 13.53 -3.52
CA GLU A 36 -1.45 14.49 -2.90
C GLU A 36 -1.70 15.91 -3.37
N VAL A 37 -1.93 16.11 -4.68
CA VAL A 37 -2.25 17.42 -5.23
C VAL A 37 -3.54 17.96 -4.61
N GLY A 38 -4.55 17.12 -4.44
CA GLY A 38 -5.80 17.50 -3.76
C GLY A 38 -5.57 17.97 -2.31
N ILE A 39 -4.70 17.30 -1.55
CA ILE A 39 -4.34 17.73 -0.18
C ILE A 39 -3.62 19.09 -0.20
N ILE A 40 -2.70 19.30 -1.13
CA ILE A 40 -1.98 20.58 -1.28
C ILE A 40 -2.98 21.69 -1.64
N LEU A 41 -3.88 21.44 -2.58
CA LEU A 41 -4.93 22.39 -2.95
C LEU A 41 -5.85 22.72 -1.78
N GLN A 42 -6.18 21.74 -0.92
CA GLN A 42 -6.94 21.99 0.29
C GLN A 42 -6.21 22.96 1.23
N ALA A 43 -4.90 22.77 1.42
CA ALA A 43 -4.09 23.64 2.26
C ALA A 43 -3.93 25.06 1.68
N MET A 44 -3.95 25.20 0.35
CA MET A 44 -3.72 26.47 -0.33
C MET A 44 -5.01 27.27 -0.58
N LEU A 45 -6.11 26.59 -0.94
CA LEU A 45 -7.34 27.20 -1.47
C LEU A 45 -8.59 26.78 -0.69
N GLY A 46 -8.45 25.86 0.26
CA GLY A 46 -9.55 25.33 1.05
C GLY A 46 -10.20 24.08 0.44
N THR A 47 -11.00 23.41 1.27
CA THR A 47 -11.66 22.14 0.95
C THR A 47 -12.55 22.16 -0.32
N PRO A 48 -13.31 23.23 -0.63
CA PRO A 48 -14.16 23.23 -1.83
C PRO A 48 -13.37 23.06 -3.13
N ALA A 49 -12.25 23.80 -3.28
CA ALA A 49 -11.40 23.71 -4.47
C ALA A 49 -10.72 22.34 -4.59
N ALA A 50 -10.34 21.74 -3.46
CA ALA A 50 -9.77 20.40 -3.44
C ALA A 50 -10.78 19.31 -3.82
N ALA A 51 -12.04 19.44 -3.37
CA ALA A 51 -13.11 18.53 -3.71
C ALA A 51 -13.42 18.58 -5.22
N GLU A 52 -13.54 19.78 -5.79
CA GLU A 52 -13.74 19.98 -7.23
C GLU A 52 -12.59 19.39 -8.06
N TYR A 53 -11.35 19.58 -7.60
CA TYR A 53 -10.19 18.96 -8.24
C TYR A 53 -10.23 17.42 -8.19
N MET A 54 -10.61 16.84 -7.05
CA MET A 54 -10.71 15.38 -6.90
C MET A 54 -11.81 14.80 -7.78
N GLU A 55 -12.97 15.45 -7.86
CA GLU A 55 -14.07 15.09 -8.76
C GLU A 55 -13.64 15.15 -10.23
N SER A 56 -13.03 16.27 -10.65
CA SER A 56 -12.53 16.47 -12.02
C SER A 56 -11.48 15.44 -12.44
N ASN A 57 -10.81 14.82 -11.47
CA ASN A 57 -9.77 13.82 -11.69
C ASN A 57 -10.26 12.36 -11.56
N ALA A 58 -11.58 12.17 -11.43
CA ALA A 58 -12.24 10.88 -11.24
C ALA A 58 -11.75 10.12 -10.00
N ILE A 59 -11.44 10.84 -8.92
CA ILE A 59 -11.16 10.22 -7.62
C ILE A 59 -12.49 9.81 -7.00
N ASP A 60 -12.55 8.57 -6.51
CA ASP A 60 -13.72 8.03 -5.83
C ASP A 60 -14.18 8.97 -4.67
N PRO A 61 -15.48 9.31 -4.58
CA PRO A 61 -15.98 10.24 -3.57
C PRO A 61 -15.70 9.80 -2.13
N GLN A 62 -15.70 8.50 -1.83
CA GLN A 62 -15.38 7.98 -0.49
C GLN A 62 -13.89 8.18 -0.19
N VAL A 63 -13.02 8.02 -1.19
CA VAL A 63 -11.58 8.31 -1.07
C VAL A 63 -11.37 9.80 -0.84
N ALA A 64 -12.05 10.65 -1.62
CA ALA A 64 -11.96 12.10 -1.49
C ALA A 64 -12.42 12.57 -0.11
N GLN A 65 -13.59 12.13 0.37
CA GLN A 65 -14.09 12.44 1.71
C GLN A 65 -13.10 12.01 2.80
N ARG A 66 -12.59 10.78 2.74
CA ARG A 66 -11.63 10.29 3.74
C ARG A 66 -10.36 11.14 3.78
N VAL A 67 -9.82 11.47 2.62
CA VAL A 67 -8.55 12.20 2.55
C VAL A 67 -8.72 13.66 2.93
N LEU A 68 -9.79 14.32 2.48
CA LEU A 68 -10.01 15.73 2.79
C LEU A 68 -10.39 15.96 4.27
N ASN A 69 -11.04 14.98 4.91
CA ASN A 69 -11.40 15.07 6.34
C ASN A 69 -10.24 14.70 7.27
N SER A 70 -9.28 13.90 6.82
CA SER A 70 -8.15 13.44 7.65
C SER A 70 -6.90 13.25 6.80
N PRO A 71 -6.33 14.33 6.24
CA PRO A 71 -5.19 14.25 5.33
C PRO A 71 -3.95 13.64 6.00
N GLU A 72 -3.75 13.86 7.30
CA GLU A 72 -2.66 13.31 8.11
C GLU A 72 -2.67 11.77 8.20
N GLN A 73 -3.85 11.15 8.08
CA GLN A 73 -3.99 9.69 8.17
C GLN A 73 -3.66 8.97 6.86
N ARG A 74 -3.52 9.71 5.74
CA ARG A 74 -3.30 9.11 4.41
C ARG A 74 -2.01 8.28 4.34
N ARG A 75 -0.97 8.68 5.07
CA ARG A 75 0.29 7.92 5.11
C ARG A 75 0.22 6.83 6.20
N GLY A 76 -0.41 7.14 7.33
CA GLY A 76 -0.50 6.30 8.54
C GLY A 76 0.22 6.98 9.70
N ARG A 77 0.29 6.35 10.88
CA ARG A 77 1.22 6.79 11.93
C ARG A 77 2.64 6.45 11.47
N HIS A 78 3.35 7.49 11.05
CA HIS A 78 4.73 7.39 10.64
C HIS A 78 5.59 7.95 11.77
N ASP A 79 6.70 7.30 12.08
CA ASP A 79 7.72 7.91 12.92
C ASP A 79 8.36 9.12 12.20
N ALA A 80 9.27 9.82 12.88
CA ALA A 80 9.98 10.97 12.31
C ALA A 80 10.75 10.64 11.01
N PHE A 81 10.96 9.35 10.70
CA PHE A 81 11.66 8.87 9.51
C PHE A 81 10.72 8.37 8.41
N GLY A 82 9.40 8.48 8.58
CA GLY A 82 8.43 8.09 7.58
C GLY A 82 8.17 6.57 7.52
N ILE A 83 8.58 5.80 8.53
CA ILE A 83 8.33 4.36 8.62
C ILE A 83 7.00 4.12 9.35
N ARG A 84 6.18 3.21 8.82
CA ARG A 84 4.89 2.82 9.43
C ARG A 84 5.15 2.04 10.72
N CYS A 85 4.61 2.53 11.84
CA CYS A 85 4.70 1.88 13.16
C CYS A 85 3.52 0.95 13.43
#